data_AF-A0A5C7MPG7-F1
#
_entry.id   AF-A0A5C7MPG7-F1
#
_cell.length_a   1.000
_cell.length_b   1.000
_cell.length_c   1.000
_cell.angle_alpha   90.00
_cell.angle_beta   90.00
_cell.angle_gamma   90.00
#
_symmetry.space_group_name_H-M   'P 1'
#
loop_
_entity.id
_entity.type
_entity.pdbx_description
1 polymer ?
#
loop_
_entity_poly.entity_id
_entity_poly.type
_entity_poly.pdbx_seq_one_letter_code
_entity_poly.pdbx_strand_id
1 'polypeptide(L)'
;MSLKEVLLTRYFTLRNLFVGGNVVLVLLLAVAVVQDHRREWKDVQKEFYAREIKRLKEEKKTAPDATHVDKQLALLRGQGVKLRQLMVPALDRYDRCITCHLGYDTVLSPTQTTLWDDHPHKARPSAVHASHPAEKFGCTVCHEGQGLATTGRAAHGPVKHWEEPMRKGAALEASCAKCHSNLWDANAMPFTVNWRKGEALFEKIGCIGCHQIHGQGGPISVDLAEETADKPLSRIDFSFTGLPHEERTLENWIRLHFVKDPWTLVPGDPEGKHNDEPVPPSGMPFFNLSAEEADALTTYVLSLGGDRIPAEFLAPATPRPVPVYRNAVERGRAVYVKYGCSGCHGTDAKGGIRNFNYVNDTTPNLVKVVGTYTRHELQEKIEKGVSPVDKKDPNGPTPSLYMPAWKEKVKGPEMDDLLTYLFSIAEKDEDW
;
A
#
# COMPACT_ATOMS: atom_id res chain seq x y z
N MET A 1 -23.17 37.46 -52.03
CA MET A 1 -23.32 37.00 -50.64
C MET A 1 -22.21 36.02 -50.34
N SER A 2 -21.38 36.29 -49.32
CA SER A 2 -20.31 35.37 -48.93
C SER A 2 -20.90 34.09 -48.31
N LEU A 3 -20.18 32.98 -48.36
CA LEU A 3 -20.60 31.71 -47.73
C LEU A 3 -20.98 31.91 -46.25
N LYS A 4 -20.27 32.81 -45.57
CA LYS A 4 -20.49 33.19 -44.17
C LYS A 4 -21.84 33.89 -43.97
N GLU A 5 -22.23 34.78 -44.89
CA GLU A 5 -23.52 35.47 -44.85
C GLU A 5 -24.69 34.53 -45.14
N VAL A 6 -24.54 33.60 -46.08
CA VAL A 6 -25.56 32.56 -46.38
C VAL A 6 -25.76 31.66 -45.16
N LEU A 7 -24.67 31.23 -44.52
CA LEU A 7 -24.73 30.42 -43.31
C LEU A 7 -25.44 31.16 -42.17
N LEU A 8 -25.11 32.43 -41.91
CA LEU A 8 -25.71 33.23 -40.84
C LEU A 8 -27.19 33.56 -41.08
N THR A 9 -27.60 33.85 -42.32
CA THR A 9 -28.97 34.29 -42.64
C THR A 9 -29.94 33.16 -42.95
N ARG A 10 -29.48 32.01 -43.49
CA ARG A 10 -30.37 30.86 -43.79
C ARG A 10 -30.32 29.75 -42.74
N TYR A 11 -29.16 29.46 -42.17
CA TYR A 11 -28.97 28.26 -41.36
C TYR A 11 -28.79 28.56 -39.88
N PHE A 12 -27.99 29.55 -39.51
CA PHE A 12 -27.77 30.00 -38.13
C PHE A 12 -28.67 31.16 -37.70
N THR A 13 -29.93 31.15 -38.14
CA THR A 13 -30.93 32.07 -37.60
C THR A 13 -31.25 31.69 -36.15
N LEU A 14 -31.66 32.66 -35.32
CA LEU A 14 -32.07 32.40 -33.93
C LEU A 14 -33.13 31.28 -33.84
N ARG A 15 -34.07 31.22 -34.79
CA ARG A 15 -35.10 30.17 -34.86
C ARG A 15 -34.50 28.79 -35.11
N ASN A 16 -33.61 28.66 -36.09
CA ASN A 16 -33.01 27.37 -36.42
C ASN A 16 -32.03 26.92 -35.33
N LEU A 17 -31.30 27.85 -34.71
CA LEU A 17 -30.47 27.59 -33.54
C LEU A 17 -31.31 27.11 -32.35
N PHE A 18 -32.47 27.75 -32.10
CA PHE A 18 -33.39 27.32 -31.05
C PHE A 18 -33.95 25.91 -31.32
N VAL A 19 -34.45 25.65 -32.53
CA VAL A 19 -34.99 24.33 -32.89
C VAL A 19 -33.88 23.26 -32.85
N GLY A 20 -32.72 23.53 -33.45
CA GLY A 20 -31.58 22.63 -33.45
C GLY A 20 -31.07 22.33 -32.02
N GLY A 21 -30.97 23.36 -31.18
CA GLY A 21 -30.61 23.21 -29.77
C GLY A 21 -31.59 22.34 -29.00
N ASN A 22 -32.90 22.53 -29.17
CA ASN A 22 -33.91 21.68 -28.55
C ASN A 22 -33.84 20.22 -29.02
N VAL A 23 -33.61 19.98 -30.32
CA VAL A 23 -33.41 18.62 -30.84
C VAL A 23 -32.17 17.98 -30.20
N VAL A 24 -31.06 18.71 -30.09
CA VAL A 24 -29.85 18.22 -29.40
C VAL A 24 -30.14 17.90 -27.94
N LEU A 25 -30.88 18.75 -27.22
CA LEU A 25 -31.25 18.49 -25.82
C LEU A 25 -32.12 17.23 -25.68
N VAL A 26 -33.09 17.01 -26.58
CA VAL A 26 -33.91 15.79 -26.59
C VAL A 26 -33.07 14.55 -26.89
N LEU A 27 -32.13 14.64 -27.83
CA LEU A 27 -31.20 13.54 -28.13
C LEU A 27 -30.30 13.23 -26.94
N LEU A 28 -29.75 14.25 -26.28
CA LEU A 28 -28.94 14.08 -25.07
C LEU A 28 -29.75 13.45 -23.93
N LEU A 29 -31.01 13.87 -23.75
CA LEU A 29 -31.92 13.25 -22.78
C LEU A 29 -32.19 11.78 -23.12
N ALA A 30 -32.48 11.47 -24.39
CA ALA A 30 -32.69 10.08 -24.82
C ALA A 30 -31.44 9.22 -24.58
N VAL A 31 -30.26 9.74 -24.89
CA VAL A 31 -28.98 9.08 -24.60
C VAL A 31 -28.81 8.85 -23.09
N ALA A 32 -29.08 9.85 -22.26
CA ALA A 32 -28.99 9.73 -20.80
C ALA A 32 -29.96 8.67 -20.24
N VAL A 33 -31.20 8.63 -20.76
CA VAL A 33 -32.20 7.61 -20.38
C VAL A 33 -31.75 6.21 -20.80
N VAL A 34 -31.20 6.05 -22.01
CA VAL A 34 -30.66 4.76 -22.47
C VAL A 34 -29.46 4.34 -21.63
N GLN A 35 -28.55 5.26 -21.32
CA GLN A 35 -27.39 4.99 -20.46
C GLN A 35 -27.82 4.58 -19.05
N ASP A 36 -28.82 5.25 -18.46
CA ASP A 36 -29.36 4.84 -17.16
C ASP A 36 -30.04 3.47 -17.24
N HIS A 37 -30.84 3.21 -18.29
CA HIS A 37 -31.54 1.94 -18.43
C HIS A 37 -30.59 0.75 -18.61
N ARG A 38 -29.44 0.97 -19.26
CA ARG A 38 -28.42 -0.04 -19.57
C ARG A 38 -27.24 -0.07 -18.58
N ARG A 39 -27.43 0.41 -17.35
CA ARG A 39 -26.40 0.29 -16.31
C ARG A 39 -26.12 -1.19 -16.00
N GLU A 40 -24.85 -1.58 -16.09
CA GLU A 40 -24.35 -2.94 -15.82
C GLU A 40 -24.89 -3.58 -14.54
N TRP A 41 -24.93 -2.83 -13.43
CA TRP A 41 -25.40 -3.35 -12.15
C TRP A 41 -26.86 -3.80 -12.17
N LYS A 42 -27.71 -3.25 -13.06
CA LYS A 42 -29.11 -3.65 -13.17
C LYS A 42 -29.22 -5.10 -13.61
N ASP A 43 -28.38 -5.54 -14.54
CA ASP A 43 -28.40 -6.91 -15.04
C ASP A 43 -27.79 -7.88 -14.03
N VAL A 44 -26.72 -7.49 -13.35
CA VAL A 44 -26.15 -8.23 -12.21
C VAL A 44 -27.21 -8.49 -11.13
N GLN A 45 -28.01 -7.48 -10.76
CA GLN A 45 -29.06 -7.69 -9.74
C GLN A 45 -30.17 -8.62 -10.22
N LYS A 46 -30.66 -8.45 -11.46
CA LYS A 46 -31.70 -9.33 -12.03
C LYS A 46 -31.24 -10.78 -12.05
N GLU A 47 -30.00 -11.01 -12.46
CA GLU A 47 -29.39 -12.34 -12.50
C GLU A 47 -29.28 -12.95 -11.10
N PHE A 48 -28.77 -12.19 -10.14
CA PHE A 48 -28.70 -12.65 -8.75
C PHE A 48 -30.08 -13.01 -8.20
N TYR A 49 -31.08 -12.16 -8.38
CA TYR A 49 -32.45 -12.44 -7.92
C TYR A 49 -33.02 -13.69 -8.58
N ALA A 50 -32.85 -13.86 -9.88
CA ALA A 50 -33.35 -15.02 -10.61
C ALA A 50 -32.71 -16.32 -10.08
N ARG A 51 -31.39 -16.30 -9.87
CA ARG A 51 -30.62 -17.43 -9.33
C ARG A 51 -31.04 -17.75 -7.89
N GLU A 52 -31.17 -16.75 -7.04
CA GLU A 52 -31.52 -16.93 -5.63
C GLU A 52 -32.97 -17.39 -5.44
N ILE A 53 -33.91 -16.84 -6.21
CA ILE A 53 -35.29 -17.32 -6.25
C ILE A 53 -35.35 -18.79 -6.71
N LYS A 54 -34.53 -19.17 -7.70
CA LYS A 54 -34.44 -20.57 -8.14
C LYS A 54 -33.90 -21.47 -7.03
N ARG A 55 -32.81 -21.07 -6.36
CA ARG A 55 -32.21 -21.80 -5.23
C ARG A 55 -33.23 -22.02 -4.10
N LEU A 56 -33.90 -20.95 -3.66
CA LEU A 56 -34.90 -21.01 -2.59
C LEU A 56 -36.12 -21.86 -2.98
N LYS A 57 -36.54 -21.85 -4.24
CA LYS A 57 -37.60 -22.75 -4.72
C LYS A 57 -37.21 -24.22 -4.62
N GLU A 58 -35.94 -24.55 -4.89
CA GLU A 58 -35.44 -25.92 -4.73
C GLU A 58 -35.32 -26.30 -3.25
N GLU A 59 -34.78 -25.41 -2.42
CA GLU A 59 -34.70 -25.59 -0.95
C GLU A 59 -36.08 -25.80 -0.32
N LYS A 60 -37.10 -25.05 -0.77
CA LYS A 60 -38.48 -25.20 -0.31
C LYS A 60 -39.03 -26.62 -0.50
N LYS A 61 -38.59 -27.35 -1.54
CA LYS A 61 -39.10 -28.70 -1.81
C LYS A 61 -38.65 -29.72 -0.76
N THR A 62 -37.51 -29.47 -0.12
CA THR A 62 -36.88 -30.40 0.83
C THR A 62 -36.88 -29.87 2.27
N ALA A 63 -37.22 -28.59 2.49
CA ALA A 63 -37.26 -27.97 3.81
C ALA A 63 -38.40 -28.53 4.69
N PRO A 64 -38.11 -29.00 5.92
CA PRO A 64 -39.13 -29.43 6.88
C PRO A 64 -40.07 -28.29 7.32
N ASP A 65 -39.56 -27.06 7.38
CA ASP A 65 -40.31 -25.83 7.61
C ASP A 65 -39.97 -24.81 6.52
N ALA A 66 -40.96 -24.48 5.69
CA ALA A 66 -40.80 -23.54 4.57
C ALA A 66 -41.04 -22.07 4.97
N THR A 67 -41.38 -21.76 6.22
CA THR A 67 -41.75 -20.41 6.66
C THR A 67 -40.64 -19.39 6.40
N HIS A 68 -39.39 -19.75 6.69
CA HIS A 68 -38.24 -18.89 6.42
C HIS A 68 -38.03 -18.67 4.92
N VAL A 69 -38.08 -19.76 4.15
CA VAL A 69 -37.91 -19.74 2.69
C VAL A 69 -38.98 -18.89 2.01
N ASP A 70 -40.23 -18.95 2.48
CA ASP A 70 -41.33 -18.15 1.95
C ASP A 70 -41.16 -16.65 2.23
N LYS A 71 -40.69 -16.28 3.43
CA LYS A 71 -40.34 -14.89 3.74
C LYS A 71 -39.21 -14.37 2.85
N GLN A 72 -38.17 -15.17 2.62
CA GLN A 72 -37.04 -14.77 1.77
C GLN A 72 -37.43 -14.67 0.28
N LEU A 73 -38.28 -15.58 -0.21
CA LEU A 73 -38.86 -15.50 -1.55
C LEU A 73 -39.74 -14.25 -1.73
N ALA A 74 -40.56 -13.93 -0.73
CA ALA A 74 -41.38 -12.72 -0.75
C ALA A 74 -40.51 -11.46 -0.76
N LEU A 75 -39.45 -11.44 0.05
CA LEU A 75 -38.46 -10.37 0.08
C LEU A 75 -37.82 -10.18 -1.31
N LEU A 76 -37.23 -11.23 -1.90
CA LEU A 76 -36.55 -11.13 -3.20
C LEU A 76 -37.49 -10.71 -4.34
N ARG A 77 -38.75 -11.19 -4.34
CA ARG A 77 -39.76 -10.78 -5.33
C ARG A 77 -40.20 -9.32 -5.14
N GLY A 78 -40.24 -8.85 -3.91
CA GLY A 78 -40.56 -7.46 -3.57
C GLY A 78 -39.39 -6.49 -3.77
N GLN A 79 -38.15 -6.99 -3.88
CA GLN A 79 -36.99 -6.15 -4.09
C GLN A 79 -36.88 -5.70 -5.55
N GLY A 80 -37.07 -4.40 -5.76
CA GLY A 80 -36.74 -3.75 -7.03
C GLY A 80 -35.24 -3.76 -7.30
N VAL A 81 -34.89 -3.61 -8.58
CA VAL A 81 -33.52 -3.31 -9.01
C VAL A 81 -33.23 -1.86 -8.63
N LYS A 82 -32.27 -1.65 -7.73
CA LYS A 82 -31.96 -0.33 -7.17
C LYS A 82 -30.50 -0.23 -6.73
N LEU A 83 -29.98 0.99 -6.68
CA LEU A 83 -28.70 1.26 -6.02
C LEU A 83 -28.82 0.92 -4.54
N ARG A 84 -27.80 0.24 -4.01
CA ARG A 84 -27.65 -0.09 -2.60
C ARG A 84 -26.44 0.64 -2.07
N GLN A 85 -26.58 1.25 -0.90
CA GLN A 85 -25.52 2.04 -0.30
C GLN A 85 -25.37 1.67 1.17
N LEU A 86 -24.17 1.25 1.53
CA LEU A 86 -23.70 1.15 2.90
C LEU A 86 -23.22 2.54 3.32
N MET A 87 -23.64 2.98 4.49
CA MET A 87 -23.25 4.27 5.05
C MET A 87 -22.61 4.01 6.40
N VAL A 88 -21.31 4.26 6.50
CA VAL A 88 -20.54 4.12 7.73
C VAL A 88 -19.87 5.46 8.01
N PRO A 89 -20.61 6.47 8.50
CA PRO A 89 -20.07 7.81 8.72
C PRO A 89 -18.91 7.84 9.72
N ALA A 90 -18.91 6.92 10.68
CA ALA A 90 -17.83 6.83 11.67
C ALA A 90 -16.46 6.52 11.04
N LEU A 91 -16.44 5.79 9.92
CA LEU A 91 -15.23 5.50 9.15
C LEU A 91 -15.08 6.40 7.91
N ASP A 92 -15.96 7.40 7.75
CA ASP A 92 -16.09 8.20 6.54
C ASP A 92 -16.16 7.34 5.26
N ARG A 93 -16.98 6.29 5.28
CA ARG A 93 -17.16 5.38 4.13
C ARG A 93 -18.61 5.33 3.64
N TYR A 94 -18.75 5.44 2.32
CA TYR A 94 -20.02 5.40 1.60
C TYR A 94 -19.90 4.49 0.39
N ASP A 95 -20.37 3.24 0.52
CA ASP A 95 -20.07 2.19 -0.43
C ASP A 95 -21.31 1.69 -1.16
N ARG A 96 -21.19 1.57 -2.47
CA ARG A 96 -22.22 1.00 -3.35
C ARG A 96 -21.84 -0.38 -3.87
N CYS A 97 -20.79 -0.99 -3.32
CA CYS A 97 -20.24 -2.27 -3.75
C CYS A 97 -21.30 -3.40 -3.73
N ILE A 98 -22.14 -3.43 -2.68
CA ILE A 98 -23.24 -4.40 -2.56
C ILE A 98 -24.37 -4.20 -3.58
N THR A 99 -24.32 -3.16 -4.41
CA THR A 99 -25.20 -3.04 -5.58
C THR A 99 -24.93 -4.17 -6.57
N CYS A 100 -23.67 -4.54 -6.77
CA CYS A 100 -23.26 -5.67 -7.62
C CYS A 100 -22.94 -6.93 -6.78
N HIS A 101 -22.32 -6.74 -5.62
CA HIS A 101 -21.92 -7.80 -4.69
C HIS A 101 -23.04 -8.16 -3.70
N LEU A 102 -24.21 -8.50 -4.22
CA LEU A 102 -25.42 -8.75 -3.42
C LEU A 102 -25.28 -9.93 -2.43
N GLY A 103 -24.32 -10.83 -2.65
CA GLY A 103 -24.04 -11.90 -1.69
C GLY A 103 -23.54 -11.41 -0.33
N TYR A 104 -23.06 -10.16 -0.24
CA TYR A 104 -22.66 -9.52 1.02
C TYR A 104 -23.71 -8.55 1.58
N ASP A 105 -24.85 -8.37 0.90
CA ASP A 105 -26.00 -7.61 1.41
C ASP A 105 -26.72 -8.44 2.48
N THR A 106 -26.65 -8.02 3.74
CA THR A 106 -27.23 -8.73 4.90
C THR A 106 -28.75 -8.78 4.88
N VAL A 107 -29.41 -7.93 4.09
CA VAL A 107 -30.87 -8.00 3.89
C VAL A 107 -31.22 -9.15 2.95
N LEU A 108 -30.46 -9.33 1.86
CA LEU A 108 -30.74 -10.37 0.86
C LEU A 108 -30.10 -11.72 1.17
N SER A 109 -28.91 -11.67 1.76
CA SER A 109 -28.10 -12.81 2.18
C SER A 109 -27.66 -12.56 3.62
N PRO A 110 -28.51 -12.85 4.62
CA PRO A 110 -28.20 -12.62 6.04
C PRO A 110 -26.96 -13.38 6.52
N THR A 111 -26.67 -14.53 5.92
CA THR A 111 -25.47 -15.31 6.21
C THR A 111 -24.22 -14.79 5.53
N GLN A 112 -24.37 -13.85 4.58
CA GLN A 112 -23.32 -13.32 3.69
C GLN A 112 -22.54 -14.43 2.99
N THR A 113 -23.25 -15.52 2.71
CA THR A 113 -22.71 -16.72 2.09
C THR A 113 -23.66 -17.14 1.00
N THR A 114 -23.13 -17.21 -0.21
CA THR A 114 -23.84 -17.69 -1.38
C THR A 114 -23.13 -18.93 -1.91
N LEU A 115 -23.89 -19.88 -2.43
CA LEU A 115 -23.32 -21.10 -3.03
C LEU A 115 -22.76 -20.86 -4.45
N TRP A 116 -22.78 -19.62 -4.94
CA TRP A 116 -22.32 -19.25 -6.28
C TRP A 116 -20.80 -19.08 -6.30
N ASP A 117 -20.15 -19.65 -7.31
CA ASP A 117 -18.69 -19.58 -7.46
C ASP A 117 -18.20 -18.50 -8.43
N ASP A 118 -19.12 -17.86 -9.15
CA ASP A 118 -18.85 -16.81 -10.14
C ASP A 118 -18.94 -15.40 -9.56
N HIS A 119 -17.99 -14.56 -9.94
CA HIS A 119 -18.00 -13.13 -9.61
C HIS A 119 -19.01 -12.39 -10.51
N PRO A 120 -19.78 -11.41 -9.99
CA PRO A 120 -19.74 -10.85 -8.64
C PRO A 120 -20.73 -11.47 -7.64
N HIS A 121 -21.46 -12.53 -8.02
CA HIS A 121 -22.50 -13.17 -7.19
C HIS A 121 -21.97 -13.96 -6.01
N LYS A 122 -20.70 -14.36 -6.09
CA LYS A 122 -19.96 -15.09 -5.08
C LYS A 122 -19.75 -14.28 -3.80
N ALA A 123 -20.26 -14.80 -2.70
CA ALA A 123 -19.86 -14.48 -1.34
C ALA A 123 -19.49 -15.77 -0.60
N ARG A 124 -18.19 -15.96 -0.31
CA ARG A 124 -17.70 -17.16 0.37
C ARG A 124 -17.70 -16.97 1.88
N PRO A 125 -18.03 -18.01 2.66
CA PRO A 125 -17.81 -17.99 4.10
C PRO A 125 -16.35 -17.64 4.39
N SER A 126 -16.15 -16.62 5.22
CA SER A 126 -14.85 -16.13 5.62
C SER A 126 -14.93 -15.67 7.06
N ALA A 127 -13.99 -16.13 7.89
CA ALA A 127 -13.89 -15.68 9.27
C ALA A 127 -13.71 -14.16 9.35
N VAL A 128 -13.03 -13.56 8.37
CA VAL A 128 -12.87 -12.11 8.28
C VAL A 128 -14.22 -11.42 8.13
N HIS A 129 -15.04 -11.80 7.15
CA HIS A 129 -16.36 -11.19 6.95
C HIS A 129 -17.33 -11.48 8.10
N ALA A 130 -17.23 -12.66 8.73
CA ALA A 130 -18.03 -12.99 9.91
C ALA A 130 -17.72 -12.06 11.11
N SER A 131 -16.46 -11.66 11.29
CA SER A 131 -16.05 -10.70 12.31
C SER A 131 -16.16 -9.24 11.86
N HIS A 132 -16.27 -8.99 10.55
CA HIS A 132 -16.30 -7.66 9.92
C HIS A 132 -17.49 -7.54 8.95
N PRO A 133 -18.74 -7.47 9.45
CA PRO A 133 -19.89 -7.33 8.57
C PRO A 133 -19.83 -5.99 7.82
N ALA A 134 -20.04 -6.03 6.50
CA ALA A 134 -19.91 -4.86 5.63
C ALA A 134 -20.82 -3.69 6.03
N GLU A 135 -21.96 -3.93 6.67
CA GLU A 135 -22.84 -2.88 7.19
C GLU A 135 -22.23 -2.04 8.32
N LYS A 136 -21.28 -2.61 9.06
CA LYS A 136 -20.58 -1.93 10.15
C LYS A 136 -19.30 -1.25 9.68
N PHE A 137 -18.60 -1.83 8.71
CA PHE A 137 -17.26 -1.39 8.30
C PHE A 137 -17.21 -0.72 6.92
N GLY A 138 -18.16 -1.03 6.04
CA GLY A 138 -18.02 -0.77 4.61
C GLY A 138 -17.11 -1.80 3.94
N CYS A 139 -17.05 -1.76 2.62
CA CYS A 139 -16.14 -2.55 1.79
C CYS A 139 -14.81 -1.83 1.57
N THR A 140 -14.86 -0.52 1.32
CA THR A 140 -13.67 0.26 0.90
C THR A 140 -12.68 0.50 2.04
N VAL A 141 -13.09 0.38 3.30
CA VAL A 141 -12.12 0.47 4.43
C VAL A 141 -11.03 -0.59 4.34
N CYS A 142 -11.39 -1.80 3.88
CA CYS A 142 -10.45 -2.90 3.69
C CYS A 142 -9.95 -2.96 2.25
N HIS A 143 -10.86 -2.88 1.29
CA HIS A 143 -10.55 -3.15 -0.11
C HIS A 143 -10.07 -1.92 -0.88
N GLU A 144 -10.15 -0.71 -0.34
CA GLU A 144 -10.06 0.54 -1.09
C GLU A 144 -11.03 0.55 -2.29
N GLY A 145 -10.79 1.41 -3.28
CA GLY A 145 -11.66 1.61 -4.43
C GLY A 145 -12.61 2.80 -4.25
N GLN A 146 -13.39 3.07 -5.30
CA GLN A 146 -14.29 4.21 -5.34
C GLN A 146 -15.70 3.81 -4.89
N GLY A 147 -15.97 3.89 -3.59
CA GLY A 147 -17.23 3.43 -2.97
C GLY A 147 -18.50 4.02 -3.59
N LEU A 148 -18.47 5.28 -4.03
CA LEU A 148 -19.62 5.97 -4.62
C LEU A 148 -19.87 5.66 -6.10
N ALA A 149 -18.96 4.95 -6.76
CA ALA A 149 -19.08 4.62 -8.17
C ALA A 149 -20.31 3.74 -8.46
N THR A 150 -20.81 3.84 -9.70
CA THR A 150 -21.97 3.05 -10.18
C THR A 150 -21.63 2.20 -11.40
N THR A 151 -20.34 1.98 -11.64
CA THR A 151 -19.80 1.09 -12.68
C THR A 151 -18.60 0.34 -12.11
N GLY A 152 -18.40 -0.92 -12.46
CA GLY A 152 -17.37 -1.79 -11.91
C GLY A 152 -15.98 -1.26 -12.17
N ARG A 153 -15.72 -0.70 -13.36
CA ARG A 153 -14.44 -0.06 -13.67
C ARG A 153 -14.14 1.12 -12.74
N ALA A 154 -15.10 2.03 -12.53
CA ALA A 154 -14.89 3.15 -11.61
C ALA A 154 -14.83 2.68 -10.15
N ALA A 155 -15.66 1.73 -9.74
CA ALA A 155 -15.70 1.20 -8.37
C ALA A 155 -14.38 0.54 -7.97
N HIS A 156 -13.75 -0.21 -8.87
CA HIS A 156 -12.45 -0.79 -8.61
C HIS A 156 -11.29 0.21 -8.73
N GLY A 157 -11.54 1.43 -9.23
CA GLY A 157 -10.57 2.52 -9.28
C GLY A 157 -9.58 2.63 -10.46
N PRO A 158 -9.50 1.75 -11.51
CA PRO A 158 -8.66 2.01 -12.68
C PRO A 158 -9.29 3.07 -13.61
N VAL A 159 -9.48 4.27 -13.07
CA VAL A 159 -10.03 5.46 -13.72
C VAL A 159 -9.15 6.67 -13.45
N LYS A 160 -9.24 7.65 -14.34
CA LYS A 160 -8.50 8.89 -14.20
C LYS A 160 -8.94 9.64 -12.94
N HIS A 161 -7.99 10.19 -12.20
CA HIS A 161 -8.22 11.01 -10.99
C HIS A 161 -8.78 10.25 -9.77
N TRP A 162 -8.59 8.94 -9.70
CA TRP A 162 -8.82 8.18 -8.48
C TRP A 162 -7.49 7.63 -7.96
N GLU A 163 -7.16 7.92 -6.70
CA GLU A 163 -5.83 7.64 -6.14
C GLU A 163 -5.75 6.29 -5.39
N GLU A 164 -6.91 5.75 -5.01
CA GLU A 164 -7.05 4.57 -4.15
C GLU A 164 -7.76 3.42 -4.89
N PRO A 165 -7.16 2.82 -5.92
CA PRO A 165 -7.76 1.67 -6.58
C PRO A 165 -7.87 0.49 -5.62
N MET A 166 -8.82 -0.40 -5.92
CA MET A 166 -9.13 -1.53 -5.06
C MET A 166 -7.91 -2.44 -4.87
N ARG A 167 -7.49 -2.62 -3.61
CA ARG A 167 -6.44 -3.54 -3.17
C ARG A 167 -6.80 -4.98 -3.49
N LYS A 168 -5.82 -5.75 -3.94
CA LYS A 168 -5.96 -7.16 -4.31
C LYS A 168 -4.80 -7.98 -3.76
N GLY A 169 -5.02 -9.28 -3.60
CA GLY A 169 -3.97 -10.21 -3.18
C GLY A 169 -3.34 -9.80 -1.85
N ALA A 170 -2.00 -9.79 -1.80
CA ALA A 170 -1.22 -9.45 -0.61
C ALA A 170 -1.54 -8.05 -0.06
N ALA A 171 -1.72 -7.05 -0.94
CA ALA A 171 -1.91 -5.65 -0.54
C ALA A 171 -3.16 -5.42 0.31
N LEU A 172 -4.15 -6.34 0.27
CA LEU A 172 -5.35 -6.29 1.11
C LEU A 172 -5.00 -6.39 2.61
N GLU A 173 -3.94 -7.13 2.96
CA GLU A 173 -3.55 -7.33 4.37
C GLU A 173 -3.03 -6.04 5.01
N ALA A 174 -2.59 -5.06 4.22
CA ALA A 174 -2.17 -3.75 4.73
C ALA A 174 -3.29 -3.05 5.49
N SER A 175 -4.53 -3.20 5.02
CA SER A 175 -5.69 -2.56 5.64
C SER A 175 -6.04 -3.13 7.02
N CYS A 176 -5.53 -4.31 7.37
CA CYS A 176 -5.72 -4.86 8.71
C CYS A 176 -5.04 -3.98 9.77
N ALA A 177 -3.93 -3.31 9.43
CA ALA A 177 -3.18 -2.46 10.35
C ALA A 177 -3.94 -1.19 10.77
N LYS A 178 -4.98 -0.81 10.01
CA LYS A 178 -5.85 0.33 10.34
C LYS A 178 -6.55 0.14 11.70
N CYS A 179 -6.92 -1.11 12.02
CA CYS A 179 -7.66 -1.44 13.25
C CYS A 179 -6.90 -2.37 14.20
N HIS A 180 -5.98 -3.19 13.69
CA HIS A 180 -5.26 -4.19 14.47
C HIS A 180 -3.78 -3.80 14.64
N SER A 181 -3.23 -4.00 15.84
CA SER A 181 -1.80 -3.79 16.12
C SER A 181 -1.03 -5.10 16.39
N ASN A 182 -1.71 -6.25 16.35
CA ASN A 182 -1.15 -7.58 16.57
C ASN A 182 -0.98 -8.42 15.28
N LEU A 183 -0.76 -7.79 14.12
CA LEU A 183 -0.62 -8.51 12.84
C LEU A 183 0.55 -9.50 12.83
N TRP A 184 1.52 -9.32 13.74
CA TRP A 184 2.66 -10.21 13.96
C TRP A 184 2.28 -11.57 14.59
N ASP A 185 1.15 -11.66 15.29
CA ASP A 185 0.69 -12.90 15.92
C ASP A 185 -0.04 -13.78 14.90
N ALA A 186 0.63 -14.85 14.48
CA ALA A 186 0.11 -15.83 13.52
C ALA A 186 -1.20 -16.49 13.94
N ASN A 187 -1.40 -16.67 15.25
CA ASN A 187 -2.56 -17.37 15.80
C ASN A 187 -3.75 -16.43 15.89
N ALA A 188 -3.52 -15.19 16.33
CA ALA A 188 -4.56 -14.17 16.38
C ALA A 188 -4.95 -13.66 14.98
N MET A 189 -3.97 -13.55 14.08
CA MET A 189 -4.12 -13.00 12.72
C MET A 189 -3.65 -14.01 11.66
N PRO A 190 -4.36 -15.13 11.43
CA PRO A 190 -3.93 -16.17 10.50
C PRO A 190 -3.91 -15.72 9.03
N PHE A 191 -4.60 -14.62 8.69
CA PHE A 191 -4.73 -14.10 7.32
C PHE A 191 -3.73 -12.98 6.98
N THR A 192 -2.70 -12.74 7.81
CA THR A 192 -1.69 -11.66 7.61
C THR A 192 -0.32 -12.22 7.18
N VAL A 193 -0.31 -13.28 6.37
CA VAL A 193 0.92 -14.00 6.01
C VAL A 193 1.87 -13.12 5.19
N ASN A 194 1.35 -12.36 4.21
CA ASN A 194 2.16 -11.49 3.37
C ASN A 194 2.65 -10.27 4.16
N TRP A 195 1.81 -9.71 5.02
CA TRP A 195 2.20 -8.63 5.91
C TRP A 195 3.36 -9.05 6.83
N ARG A 196 3.27 -10.22 7.47
CA ARG A 196 4.35 -10.74 8.35
C ARG A 196 5.63 -11.04 7.59
N LYS A 197 5.52 -11.55 6.35
CA LYS A 197 6.69 -11.72 5.46
C LYS A 197 7.31 -10.36 5.13
N GLY A 198 6.50 -9.35 4.86
CA GLY A 198 6.94 -7.98 4.61
C GLY A 198 7.65 -7.35 5.81
N GLU A 199 7.07 -7.48 7.00
CA GLU A 199 7.69 -7.03 8.26
C GLU A 199 9.06 -7.68 8.48
N ALA A 200 9.13 -9.02 8.34
CA ALA A 200 10.39 -9.75 8.51
C ALA A 200 11.45 -9.33 7.49
N LEU A 201 11.06 -9.05 6.24
CA LEU A 201 11.95 -8.52 5.21
C LEU A 201 12.41 -7.11 5.55
N PHE A 202 11.50 -6.25 6.00
CA PHE A 202 11.80 -4.87 6.40
C PHE A 202 12.86 -4.83 7.50
N GLU A 203 12.70 -5.65 8.55
CA GLU A 203 13.65 -5.79 9.64
C GLU A 203 14.98 -6.38 9.16
N LYS A 204 14.95 -7.47 8.38
CA LYS A 204 16.15 -8.16 7.88
C LYS A 204 17.00 -7.26 6.98
N ILE A 205 16.35 -6.56 6.05
CA ILE A 205 17.01 -5.61 5.15
C ILE A 205 17.53 -4.41 5.94
N GLY A 206 16.88 -4.02 7.03
CA GLY A 206 17.29 -2.88 7.84
C GLY A 206 16.78 -1.56 7.27
N CYS A 207 15.59 -1.56 6.67
CA CYS A 207 14.98 -0.37 6.06
C CYS A 207 14.91 0.82 7.02
N ILE A 208 14.64 0.55 8.31
CA ILE A 208 14.60 1.55 9.39
C ILE A 208 15.94 2.25 9.65
N GLY A 209 17.06 1.72 9.13
CA GLY A 209 18.36 2.36 9.25
C GLY A 209 18.51 3.59 8.36
N CYS A 210 17.75 3.66 7.27
CA CYS A 210 17.67 4.82 6.39
C CYS A 210 16.36 5.58 6.53
N HIS A 211 15.25 4.86 6.67
CA HIS A 211 13.90 5.42 6.74
C HIS A 211 13.43 5.61 8.18
N GLN A 212 12.55 6.59 8.38
CA GLN A 212 11.82 6.73 9.63
C GLN A 212 10.43 6.08 9.53
N ILE A 213 9.84 5.77 10.68
CA ILE A 213 8.42 5.45 10.86
C ILE A 213 7.95 6.28 12.05
N HIS A 214 7.11 7.27 11.80
CA HIS A 214 6.66 8.27 12.78
C HIS A 214 7.83 8.84 13.62
N GLY A 215 8.91 9.24 12.94
CA GLY A 215 10.11 9.83 13.53
C GLY A 215 11.13 8.83 14.09
N GLN A 216 10.81 7.53 14.16
CA GLN A 216 11.74 6.49 14.64
C GLN A 216 12.50 5.84 13.47
N GLY A 217 13.83 5.69 13.59
CA GLY A 217 14.67 5.15 12.52
C GLY A 217 15.75 6.14 12.08
N GLY A 218 16.41 5.91 10.96
CA GLY A 218 17.50 6.73 10.43
C GLY A 218 17.01 8.01 9.75
N PRO A 219 17.72 9.14 9.84
CA PRO A 219 17.31 10.41 9.22
C PRO A 219 17.82 10.54 7.76
N ILE A 220 18.25 9.46 7.12
CA ILE A 220 18.89 9.49 5.79
C ILE A 220 17.83 9.69 4.70
N SER A 221 16.66 9.08 4.88
CA SER A 221 15.55 9.09 3.93
C SER A 221 14.25 9.47 4.62
N VAL A 222 13.20 9.58 3.82
CA VAL A 222 11.88 10.01 4.25
C VAL A 222 11.25 9.07 5.27
N ASP A 223 10.32 9.60 6.06
CA ASP A 223 9.45 8.81 6.91
C ASP A 223 8.47 8.01 6.04
N LEU A 224 8.46 6.69 6.19
CA LEU A 224 7.64 5.81 5.35
C LEU A 224 6.16 5.90 5.69
N ALA A 225 5.80 6.19 6.94
CA ALA A 225 4.41 6.36 7.31
C ALA A 225 3.84 7.64 6.70
N GLU A 226 4.54 8.77 6.92
CA GLU A 226 4.04 10.11 6.58
C GLU A 226 4.28 10.50 5.11
N GLU A 227 5.40 10.07 4.53
CA GLU A 227 5.86 10.55 3.22
C GLU A 227 5.91 9.44 2.16
N THR A 228 5.45 8.23 2.47
CA THR A 228 5.39 7.11 1.49
C THR A 228 4.03 6.42 1.49
N ALA A 229 3.58 5.88 2.61
CA ALA A 229 2.33 5.11 2.70
C ALA A 229 1.08 5.97 2.43
N ASP A 230 1.13 7.26 2.79
CA ASP A 230 0.05 8.24 2.59
C ASP A 230 0.38 9.29 1.52
N LYS A 231 1.34 9.01 0.63
CA LYS A 231 1.78 9.98 -0.38
C LYS A 231 0.71 10.17 -1.47
N PRO A 232 0.20 11.40 -1.70
CA PRO A 232 -0.74 11.64 -2.78
C PRO A 232 -0.08 11.46 -4.16
N LEU A 233 -0.84 10.95 -5.13
CA LEU A 233 -0.28 10.64 -6.47
C LEU A 233 0.26 11.88 -7.18
N SER A 234 -0.28 13.06 -6.87
CA SER A 234 0.19 14.35 -7.39
C SER A 234 1.63 14.71 -6.98
N ARG A 235 2.16 14.09 -5.91
CA ARG A 235 3.55 14.28 -5.44
C ARG A 235 4.51 13.20 -5.95
N ILE A 236 4.06 12.32 -6.85
CA ILE A 236 4.87 11.25 -7.42
C ILE A 236 5.27 11.59 -8.85
N ASP A 237 6.57 11.55 -9.13
CA ASP A 237 7.06 11.55 -10.51
C ASP A 237 7.04 10.12 -11.08
N PHE A 238 6.18 9.92 -12.08
CA PHE A 238 6.07 8.65 -12.80
C PHE A 238 6.92 8.60 -14.07
N SER A 239 7.66 9.65 -14.42
CA SER A 239 8.35 9.80 -15.72
C SER A 239 9.34 8.69 -16.01
N PHE A 240 9.99 8.15 -14.98
CA PHE A 240 10.99 7.10 -15.09
C PHE A 240 10.47 5.68 -14.78
N THR A 241 9.18 5.54 -14.48
CA THR A 241 8.61 4.25 -14.05
C THR A 241 8.34 3.29 -15.22
N GLY A 242 8.05 3.84 -16.40
CA GLY A 242 7.56 3.09 -17.56
C GLY A 242 6.12 2.57 -17.40
N LEU A 243 5.39 2.97 -16.34
CA LEU A 243 4.03 2.51 -16.10
C LEU A 243 3.02 3.20 -17.03
N PRO A 244 2.08 2.44 -17.63
CA PRO A 244 0.92 3.03 -18.30
C PRO A 244 0.06 3.78 -17.29
N HIS A 245 -0.73 4.76 -17.76
CA HIS A 245 -1.45 5.68 -16.87
C HIS A 245 -2.36 4.97 -15.87
N GLU A 246 -3.04 3.90 -16.27
CA GLU A 246 -3.92 3.06 -15.44
C GLU A 246 -3.20 2.27 -14.33
N GLU A 247 -1.87 2.11 -14.43
CA GLU A 247 -1.05 1.42 -13.44
C GLU A 247 -0.29 2.38 -12.53
N ARG A 248 -0.44 3.70 -12.71
CA ARG A 248 0.19 4.74 -11.88
C ARG A 248 -0.50 4.88 -10.54
N THR A 249 -0.32 3.87 -9.70
CA THR A 249 -0.88 3.77 -8.36
C THR A 249 0.23 3.89 -7.33
N LEU A 250 -0.13 4.25 -6.09
CA LEU A 250 0.84 4.31 -5.00
C LEU A 250 1.45 2.93 -4.72
N GLU A 251 0.62 1.89 -4.70
CA GLU A 251 1.04 0.50 -4.56
C GLU A 251 2.10 0.10 -5.59
N ASN A 252 1.85 0.37 -6.88
CA ASN A 252 2.79 0.02 -7.94
C ASN A 252 4.08 0.86 -7.87
N TRP A 253 3.97 2.14 -7.49
CA TRP A 253 5.13 3.00 -7.32
C TRP A 253 6.05 2.50 -6.19
N ILE A 254 5.49 2.14 -5.02
CA ILE A 254 6.25 1.55 -3.91
C ILE A 254 6.89 0.24 -4.38
N ARG A 255 6.10 -0.64 -5.00
CA ARG A 255 6.57 -1.95 -5.48
C ARG A 255 7.74 -1.83 -6.46
N LEU A 256 7.73 -0.84 -7.35
CA LEU A 256 8.81 -0.62 -8.32
C LEU A 256 10.16 -0.39 -7.67
N HIS A 257 10.22 0.25 -6.51
CA HIS A 257 11.48 0.50 -5.77
C HIS A 257 12.12 -0.79 -5.24
N PHE A 258 11.38 -1.91 -5.23
CA PHE A 258 11.89 -3.21 -4.78
C PHE A 258 12.30 -4.13 -5.92
N VAL A 259 11.79 -3.90 -7.13
CA VAL A 259 12.01 -4.77 -8.31
C VAL A 259 12.81 -4.11 -9.44
N LYS A 260 13.01 -2.79 -9.40
CA LYS A 260 13.87 -2.05 -10.34
C LYS A 260 14.98 -1.34 -9.57
N ASP A 261 16.07 -1.04 -10.27
CA ASP A 261 17.17 -0.26 -9.71
C ASP A 261 16.68 1.17 -9.37
N PRO A 262 16.72 1.61 -8.11
CA PRO A 262 16.26 2.94 -7.71
C PRO A 262 16.98 4.09 -8.42
N TRP A 263 18.21 3.90 -8.91
CA TRP A 263 18.90 4.91 -9.71
C TRP A 263 18.23 5.14 -11.08
N THR A 264 17.49 4.15 -11.58
CA THR A 264 16.71 4.33 -12.82
C THR A 264 15.38 5.00 -12.58
N LEU A 265 14.82 4.86 -11.38
CA LEU A 265 13.53 5.47 -11.00
C LEU A 265 13.71 6.91 -10.53
N VAL A 266 14.80 7.18 -9.82
CA VAL A 266 15.15 8.49 -9.29
C VAL A 266 16.64 8.73 -9.62
N PRO A 267 16.93 9.11 -10.88
CA PRO A 267 18.30 9.29 -11.37
C PRO A 267 19.00 10.54 -10.82
N GLY A 268 18.26 11.45 -10.20
CA GLY A 268 18.81 12.74 -9.77
C GLY A 268 19.22 13.60 -10.97
N ASP A 269 20.25 14.42 -10.77
CA ASP A 269 20.88 15.25 -11.80
C ASP A 269 22.40 15.31 -11.56
N PRO A 270 23.12 14.18 -11.77
CA PRO A 270 24.51 14.08 -11.34
C PRO A 270 25.47 14.98 -12.12
N GLU A 271 25.04 15.49 -13.28
CA GLU A 271 25.80 16.42 -14.12
C GLU A 271 25.41 17.89 -13.88
N GLY A 272 24.42 18.18 -13.03
CA GLY A 272 23.94 19.55 -12.76
C GLY A 272 23.37 20.24 -14.01
N LYS A 273 22.68 19.51 -14.89
CA LYS A 273 22.09 20.07 -16.12
C LYS A 273 20.81 20.86 -15.85
N HIS A 274 20.14 20.56 -14.74
CA HIS A 274 18.81 21.05 -14.41
C HIS A 274 18.76 21.74 -13.04
N ASN A 275 19.75 21.53 -12.18
CA ASN A 275 19.86 22.13 -10.86
C ASN A 275 21.13 22.98 -10.72
N ASP A 276 21.10 23.95 -9.81
CA ASP A 276 22.26 24.82 -9.52
C ASP A 276 23.47 24.02 -8.99
N GLU A 277 23.20 22.90 -8.32
CA GLU A 277 24.21 21.95 -7.84
C GLU A 277 23.90 20.53 -8.35
N PRO A 278 24.92 19.71 -8.65
CA PRO A 278 24.72 18.31 -8.99
C PRO A 278 23.98 17.54 -7.89
N VAL A 279 22.96 16.77 -8.30
CA VAL A 279 22.13 15.96 -7.39
C VAL A 279 22.44 14.48 -7.61
N PRO A 280 22.83 13.71 -6.58
CA PRO A 280 23.11 12.29 -6.74
C PRO A 280 21.83 11.52 -7.08
N PRO A 281 21.94 10.34 -7.70
CA PRO A 281 20.81 9.41 -7.81
C PRO A 281 20.38 8.93 -6.41
N SER A 282 19.24 8.23 -6.34
CA SER A 282 18.70 7.69 -5.08
C SER A 282 19.75 6.95 -4.23
N GLY A 283 19.75 7.23 -2.92
CA GLY A 283 20.54 6.45 -1.96
C GLY A 283 19.95 5.07 -1.65
N MET A 284 18.73 4.77 -2.11
CA MET A 284 18.08 3.48 -1.88
C MET A 284 18.83 2.35 -2.62
N PRO A 285 19.24 1.27 -1.94
CA PRO A 285 19.90 0.14 -2.60
C PRO A 285 18.98 -0.60 -3.56
N PHE A 286 19.57 -1.19 -4.59
CA PHE A 286 18.86 -2.15 -5.42
C PHE A 286 18.82 -3.53 -4.75
N PHE A 287 17.65 -3.91 -4.23
CA PHE A 287 17.45 -5.18 -3.52
C PHE A 287 17.20 -6.38 -4.43
N ASN A 288 16.73 -6.14 -5.67
CA ASN A 288 16.37 -7.17 -6.65
C ASN A 288 15.44 -8.26 -6.07
N LEU A 289 14.39 -7.84 -5.35
CA LEU A 289 13.48 -8.76 -4.68
C LEU A 289 12.66 -9.57 -5.69
N SER A 290 12.30 -10.79 -5.32
CA SER A 290 11.30 -11.54 -6.09
C SER A 290 9.94 -10.84 -6.07
N ALA A 291 9.06 -11.16 -7.02
CA ALA A 291 7.72 -10.58 -7.08
C ALA A 291 6.95 -10.75 -5.76
N GLU A 292 7.04 -11.93 -5.14
CA GLU A 292 6.36 -12.22 -3.87
C GLU A 292 6.95 -11.46 -2.68
N GLU A 293 8.26 -11.26 -2.65
CA GLU A 293 8.92 -10.48 -1.59
C GLU A 293 8.61 -8.99 -1.75
N ALA A 294 8.58 -8.49 -2.99
CA ALA A 294 8.19 -7.12 -3.28
C ALA A 294 6.72 -6.86 -2.92
N ASP A 295 5.80 -7.78 -3.21
CA ASP A 295 4.39 -7.66 -2.85
C ASP A 295 4.20 -7.67 -1.32
N ALA A 296 4.90 -8.56 -0.62
CA ALA A 296 4.89 -8.64 0.84
C ALA A 296 5.44 -7.35 1.49
N LEU A 297 6.59 -6.86 1.01
CA LEU A 297 7.20 -5.63 1.53
C LEU A 297 6.35 -4.39 1.20
N THR A 298 5.75 -4.33 0.01
CA THR A 298 4.80 -3.28 -0.37
C THR A 298 3.57 -3.29 0.54
N THR A 299 3.05 -4.47 0.86
CA THR A 299 1.94 -4.64 1.80
C THR A 299 2.29 -4.10 3.19
N TYR A 300 3.47 -4.41 3.70
CA TYR A 300 3.93 -3.89 4.99
C TYR A 300 4.10 -2.37 4.95
N VAL A 301 4.77 -1.81 3.93
CA VAL A 301 4.97 -0.35 3.83
C VAL A 301 3.62 0.39 3.72
N LEU A 302 2.68 -0.11 2.92
CA LEU A 302 1.34 0.48 2.81
C LEU A 302 0.56 0.42 4.13
N SER A 303 0.90 -0.50 5.03
CA SER A 303 0.23 -0.60 6.33
C SER A 303 0.76 0.39 7.36
N LEU A 304 1.85 1.10 7.05
CA LEU A 304 2.43 2.12 7.94
C LEU A 304 1.66 3.44 7.87
N GLY A 305 0.78 3.60 6.88
CA GLY A 305 -0.07 4.78 6.71
C GLY A 305 -1.03 4.98 7.87
N GLY A 306 -1.36 6.24 8.14
CA GLY A 306 -2.13 6.68 9.29
C GLY A 306 -3.58 7.01 8.95
N ASP A 307 -4.42 5.99 8.75
CA ASP A 307 -5.87 6.21 8.68
C ASP A 307 -6.43 6.58 10.06
N ARG A 308 -7.30 7.59 10.09
CA ARG A 308 -8.00 7.97 11.33
C ARG A 308 -9.17 7.02 11.60
N ILE A 309 -8.89 5.95 12.34
CA ILE A 309 -9.90 4.98 12.78
C ILE A 309 -10.39 5.34 14.20
N PRO A 310 -11.72 5.48 14.42
CA PRO A 310 -12.27 5.69 15.75
C PRO A 310 -11.99 4.53 16.70
N ALA A 311 -11.87 4.84 17.99
CA ALA A 311 -11.45 3.89 19.02
C ALA A 311 -12.36 2.64 19.12
N GLU A 312 -13.66 2.77 18.81
CA GLU A 312 -14.62 1.67 18.82
C GLU A 312 -14.41 0.60 17.72
N PHE A 313 -13.57 0.90 16.72
CA PHE A 313 -13.17 -0.04 15.67
C PHE A 313 -11.78 -0.64 15.91
N LEU A 314 -11.02 -0.10 16.87
CA LEU A 314 -9.70 -0.62 17.19
C LEU A 314 -9.82 -1.95 17.95
N ALA A 315 -9.06 -2.95 17.49
CA ALA A 315 -8.99 -4.25 18.13
C ALA A 315 -7.98 -4.19 19.29
N PRO A 316 -8.38 -4.56 20.52
CA PRO A 316 -7.43 -4.74 21.61
C PRO A 316 -6.41 -5.81 21.25
N ALA A 317 -5.13 -5.52 21.50
CA ALA A 317 -4.02 -6.40 21.16
C ALA A 317 -3.13 -6.62 22.37
N THR A 318 -2.63 -7.84 22.50
CA THR A 318 -1.52 -8.12 23.42
C THR A 318 -0.25 -7.46 22.89
N PRO A 319 0.60 -6.90 23.76
CA PRO A 319 1.89 -6.37 23.36
C PRO A 319 2.77 -7.46 22.73
N ARG A 320 3.63 -7.06 21.78
CA ARG A 320 4.66 -7.95 21.22
C ARG A 320 5.56 -8.47 22.36
N PRO A 321 5.77 -9.78 22.49
CA PRO A 321 6.68 -10.34 23.49
C PRO A 321 8.08 -9.74 23.33
N VAL A 322 8.68 -9.36 24.45
CA VAL A 322 10.08 -8.91 24.45
C VAL A 322 10.97 -10.14 24.23
N PRO A 323 11.80 -10.17 23.18
CA PRO A 323 12.70 -11.29 22.95
C PRO A 323 13.71 -11.44 24.08
N VAL A 324 14.00 -12.69 24.47
CA VAL A 324 15.04 -13.02 25.46
C VAL A 324 16.26 -13.55 24.73
N TYR A 325 17.41 -12.94 24.98
CA TYR A 325 18.68 -13.29 24.32
C TYR A 325 19.61 -14.01 25.31
N ARG A 326 20.41 -14.96 24.81
CA ARG A 326 21.25 -15.82 25.66
C ARG A 326 22.47 -15.11 26.21
N ASN A 327 23.02 -14.15 25.47
CA ASN A 327 24.27 -13.46 25.81
C ASN A 327 24.33 -12.05 25.17
N ALA A 328 25.37 -11.30 25.51
CA ALA A 328 25.60 -9.95 25.01
C ALA A 328 25.79 -9.86 23.48
N VAL A 329 26.37 -10.90 22.87
CA VAL A 329 26.57 -10.95 21.40
C VAL A 329 25.21 -11.03 20.69
N GLU A 330 24.29 -11.85 21.18
CA GLU A 330 22.94 -11.95 20.62
C GLU A 330 22.12 -10.67 20.83
N ARG A 331 22.23 -10.04 22.00
CA ARG A 331 21.61 -8.73 22.25
C ARG A 331 22.18 -7.68 21.30
N GLY A 332 23.49 -7.65 21.11
CA GLY A 332 24.15 -6.71 20.20
C GLY A 332 23.75 -6.92 18.74
N ARG A 333 23.62 -8.18 18.31
CA ARG A 333 23.08 -8.50 16.98
C ARG A 333 21.64 -8.01 16.82
N ALA A 334 20.82 -8.13 17.86
CA ALA A 334 19.47 -7.60 17.84
C ALA A 334 19.44 -6.07 17.76
N VAL A 335 20.33 -5.37 18.48
CA VAL A 335 20.50 -3.91 18.38
C VAL A 335 20.91 -3.52 16.96
N TYR A 336 21.86 -4.25 16.36
CA TYR A 336 22.31 -4.04 14.98
C TYR A 336 21.17 -4.12 13.95
N VAL A 337 20.24 -5.07 14.13
CA VAL A 337 19.05 -5.22 13.26
C VAL A 337 17.99 -4.17 13.61
N LYS A 338 17.71 -3.94 14.89
CA LYS A 338 16.69 -3.01 15.40
C LYS A 338 16.89 -1.60 14.87
N TYR A 339 18.13 -1.12 14.82
CA TYR A 339 18.46 0.21 14.30
C TYR A 339 18.81 0.21 12.80
N GLY A 340 18.67 -0.93 12.13
CA GLY A 340 18.84 -1.05 10.68
C GLY A 340 20.27 -0.85 10.19
N CYS A 341 21.28 -1.11 11.02
CA CYS A 341 22.69 -1.04 10.61
C CYS A 341 22.97 -1.97 9.42
N SER A 342 22.22 -3.08 9.32
CA SER A 342 22.25 -4.01 8.19
C SER A 342 21.88 -3.38 6.84
N GLY A 343 21.08 -2.32 6.83
CA GLY A 343 20.68 -1.63 5.60
C GLY A 343 21.86 -1.04 4.84
N CYS A 344 22.89 -0.58 5.56
CA CYS A 344 24.11 -0.04 4.96
C CYS A 344 25.27 -1.05 5.00
N HIS A 345 25.45 -1.77 6.11
CA HIS A 345 26.62 -2.61 6.34
C HIS A 345 26.39 -4.11 6.02
N GLY A 346 25.20 -4.43 5.48
CA GLY A 346 24.80 -5.78 5.12
C GLY A 346 24.38 -6.64 6.31
N THR A 347 23.78 -7.80 6.01
CA THR A 347 23.44 -8.79 7.04
C THR A 347 24.71 -9.31 7.70
N ASP A 348 24.71 -9.33 9.03
CA ASP A 348 25.87 -9.69 9.85
C ASP A 348 27.15 -8.87 9.59
N ALA A 349 26.98 -7.63 9.11
CA ALA A 349 28.04 -6.65 8.92
C ALA A 349 29.10 -7.00 7.85
N LYS A 350 28.78 -7.97 6.98
CA LYS A 350 29.65 -8.50 5.91
C LYS A 350 29.45 -7.86 4.54
N GLY A 351 28.85 -6.67 4.46
CA GLY A 351 28.42 -6.07 3.20
C GLY A 351 28.80 -4.61 3.04
N GLY A 352 28.16 -4.01 2.05
CA GLY A 352 28.23 -2.60 1.71
C GLY A 352 27.25 -2.32 0.59
N ILE A 353 26.58 -1.18 0.64
CA ILE A 353 25.66 -0.70 -0.40
C ILE A 353 26.35 0.38 -1.22
N ARG A 354 26.00 0.47 -2.51
CA ARG A 354 26.58 1.46 -3.43
C ARG A 354 26.29 2.87 -2.93
N ASN A 355 27.29 3.74 -2.98
CA ASN A 355 27.18 5.14 -2.61
C ASN A 355 27.76 5.99 -3.74
N PHE A 356 26.90 6.67 -4.49
CA PHE A 356 27.30 7.40 -5.67
C PHE A 356 28.36 8.46 -5.35
N ASN A 357 29.40 8.55 -6.18
CA ASN A 357 30.56 9.45 -6.03
C ASN A 357 31.41 9.25 -4.76
N TYR A 358 31.20 8.19 -3.98
CA TYR A 358 32.07 7.88 -2.84
C TYR A 358 33.37 7.21 -3.30
N VAL A 359 34.51 7.56 -2.70
CA VAL A 359 35.83 7.04 -3.12
C VAL A 359 35.95 5.51 -3.14
N ASN A 360 35.25 4.83 -2.23
CA ASN A 360 35.28 3.36 -2.13
C ASN A 360 34.10 2.69 -2.85
N ASP A 361 33.30 3.45 -3.61
CA ASP A 361 32.08 3.04 -4.33
C ASP A 361 30.93 2.46 -3.44
N THR A 362 31.23 1.91 -2.26
CA THR A 362 30.27 1.34 -1.32
C THR A 362 30.52 1.76 0.13
N THR A 363 29.50 1.62 0.98
CA THR A 363 29.68 1.68 2.44
C THR A 363 30.63 0.57 2.94
N PRO A 364 31.32 0.76 4.09
CA PRO A 364 32.35 -0.16 4.52
C PRO A 364 31.79 -1.46 5.10
N ASN A 365 32.53 -2.55 4.87
CA ASN A 365 32.32 -3.85 5.49
C ASN A 365 32.88 -3.84 6.91
N LEU A 366 32.01 -3.95 7.91
CA LEU A 366 32.38 -3.81 9.32
C LEU A 366 33.20 -4.99 9.85
N VAL A 367 33.06 -6.19 9.27
CA VAL A 367 33.93 -7.32 9.64
C VAL A 367 35.41 -6.99 9.42
N LYS A 368 35.73 -6.22 8.37
CA LYS A 368 37.11 -5.85 8.03
C LYS A 368 37.62 -4.63 8.78
N VAL A 369 36.75 -3.66 9.07
CA VAL A 369 37.19 -2.35 9.61
C VAL A 369 37.03 -2.23 11.12
N VAL A 370 36.23 -3.09 11.78
CA VAL A 370 36.05 -2.98 13.23
C VAL A 370 37.34 -3.29 13.99
N GLY A 371 38.15 -4.23 13.50
CA GLY A 371 39.42 -4.61 14.13
C GLY A 371 40.44 -3.46 14.21
N THR A 372 40.33 -2.46 13.34
CA THR A 372 41.27 -1.32 13.29
C THR A 372 40.97 -0.23 14.32
N TYR A 373 39.94 -0.40 15.17
CA TYR A 373 39.54 0.58 16.16
C TYR A 373 39.57 -0.01 17.57
N THR A 374 39.97 0.81 18.54
CA THR A 374 39.66 0.52 19.93
C THR A 374 38.16 0.62 20.18
N ARG A 375 37.68 -0.03 21.25
CA ARG A 375 36.26 0.01 21.63
C ARG A 375 35.74 1.44 21.81
N HIS A 376 36.55 2.31 22.43
CA HIS A 376 36.20 3.71 22.65
C HIS A 376 36.11 4.50 21.33
N GLU A 377 37.08 4.34 20.43
CA GLU A 377 37.08 5.03 19.13
C GLU A 377 35.87 4.61 18.27
N LEU A 378 35.55 3.32 18.25
CA LEU A 378 34.38 2.83 17.52
C LEU A 378 33.08 3.38 18.11
N GLN A 379 32.96 3.40 19.44
CA GLN A 379 31.82 4.00 20.11
C GLN A 379 31.67 5.48 19.73
N GLU A 380 32.75 6.26 19.81
CA GLU A 380 32.74 7.68 19.48
C GLU A 380 32.32 7.91 18.02
N LYS A 381 32.78 7.06 17.09
CA LYS A 381 32.36 7.12 15.68
C LYS A 381 30.86 6.85 15.51
N ILE A 382 30.31 5.84 16.17
CA ILE A 382 28.88 5.52 16.11
C ILE A 382 28.04 6.66 16.72
N GLU A 383 28.49 7.21 17.85
CA GLU A 383 27.81 8.30 18.54
C GLU A 383 27.78 9.59 17.71
N LYS A 384 28.91 9.98 17.11
CA LYS A 384 29.03 11.21 16.32
C LYS A 384 28.56 11.08 14.87
N GLY A 385 28.52 9.86 14.34
CA GLY A 385 28.32 9.62 12.91
C GLY A 385 29.59 9.85 12.09
N VAL A 386 29.54 9.49 10.82
CA VAL A 386 30.62 9.62 9.85
C VAL A 386 30.06 10.23 8.58
N SER A 387 30.55 11.43 8.23
CA SER A 387 30.19 12.13 7.00
C SER A 387 30.99 11.59 5.80
N PRO A 388 30.42 11.57 4.58
CA PRO A 388 31.10 11.10 3.39
C PRO A 388 31.91 12.25 2.82
N VAL A 389 33.10 12.51 3.39
CA VAL A 389 33.95 13.64 2.98
C VAL A 389 34.71 13.39 1.67
N ASP A 390 34.94 12.12 1.33
CA ASP A 390 35.78 11.76 0.20
C ASP A 390 34.95 11.49 -1.06
N LYS A 391 35.08 12.40 -2.02
CA LYS A 391 34.48 12.29 -3.36
C LYS A 391 35.46 11.68 -4.36
N LYS A 392 34.96 10.82 -5.25
CA LYS A 392 35.75 10.28 -6.38
C LYS A 392 35.95 11.34 -7.47
N ASP A 393 34.88 12.06 -7.81
CA ASP A 393 34.91 13.29 -8.59
C ASP A 393 34.64 14.48 -7.66
N PRO A 394 35.65 15.36 -7.42
CA PRO A 394 35.49 16.56 -6.60
C PRO A 394 34.39 17.51 -7.08
N ASN A 395 34.12 17.55 -8.39
CA ASN A 395 33.09 18.39 -9.00
C ASN A 395 31.71 17.74 -9.01
N GLY A 396 31.63 16.44 -8.70
CA GLY A 396 30.39 15.68 -8.66
C GLY A 396 29.57 15.91 -7.39
N PRO A 397 28.34 15.36 -7.34
CA PRO A 397 27.45 15.47 -6.21
C PRO A 397 28.08 14.86 -4.94
N THR A 398 27.72 15.39 -3.78
CA THR A 398 28.11 14.78 -2.51
C THR A 398 27.45 13.39 -2.38
N PRO A 399 28.17 12.35 -1.91
CA PRO A 399 27.57 11.04 -1.73
C PRO A 399 26.34 11.10 -0.84
N SER A 400 25.25 10.46 -1.28
CA SER A 400 23.95 10.54 -0.62
C SER A 400 23.90 9.79 0.71
N LEU A 401 24.75 8.78 0.88
CA LEU A 401 24.77 7.94 2.07
C LEU A 401 25.90 8.31 3.01
N TYR A 402 25.58 8.34 4.29
CA TYR A 402 26.48 8.61 5.39
C TYR A 402 26.03 7.87 6.64
N MET A 403 26.90 7.73 7.63
CA MET A 403 26.49 7.18 8.92
C MET A 403 26.00 8.32 9.81
N PRO A 404 24.70 8.41 10.13
CA PRO A 404 24.18 9.45 11.00
C PRO A 404 24.70 9.27 12.43
N ALA A 405 24.59 10.33 13.24
CA ALA A 405 24.85 10.24 14.66
C ALA A 405 23.80 9.35 15.35
N TRP A 406 24.24 8.33 16.08
CA TRP A 406 23.36 7.41 16.80
C TRP A 406 23.26 7.67 18.30
N LYS A 407 24.00 8.65 18.83
CA LYS A 407 24.04 8.97 20.27
C LYS A 407 22.66 9.16 20.90
N GLU A 408 21.71 9.76 20.17
CA GLU A 408 20.37 10.02 20.71
C GLU A 408 19.43 8.81 20.63
N LYS A 409 19.79 7.78 19.86
CA LYS A 409 18.95 6.61 19.57
C LYS A 409 19.45 5.36 20.27
N VAL A 410 20.75 5.06 20.19
CA VAL A 410 21.38 3.90 20.83
C VAL A 410 22.02 4.35 22.14
N LYS A 411 21.37 4.01 23.27
CA LYS A 411 21.76 4.50 24.60
C LYS A 411 22.05 3.37 25.58
N GLY A 412 22.94 3.64 26.53
CA GLY A 412 23.18 2.77 27.67
C GLY A 412 23.60 1.35 27.28
N PRO A 413 22.99 0.30 27.85
CA PRO A 413 23.37 -1.10 27.60
C PRO A 413 23.32 -1.53 26.14
N GLU A 414 22.46 -0.93 25.31
CA GLU A 414 22.36 -1.28 23.88
C GLU A 414 23.63 -0.93 23.11
N MET A 415 24.30 0.17 23.45
CA MET A 415 25.57 0.55 22.80
C MET A 415 26.68 -0.45 23.15
N ASP A 416 26.75 -0.86 24.43
CA ASP A 416 27.75 -1.82 24.87
C ASP A 416 27.52 -3.21 24.26
N ASP A 417 26.25 -3.66 24.19
CA ASP A 417 25.89 -4.90 23.51
C ASP A 417 26.22 -4.81 22.00
N LEU A 418 25.91 -3.69 21.33
CA LEU A 418 26.23 -3.48 19.91
C LEU A 418 27.74 -3.59 19.66
N LEU A 419 28.56 -2.90 20.45
CA LEU A 419 30.02 -2.98 20.34
C LEU A 419 30.50 -4.41 20.59
N THR A 420 29.94 -5.10 21.60
CA THR A 420 30.27 -6.51 21.87
C THR A 420 30.01 -7.40 20.66
N TYR A 421 28.88 -7.21 19.97
CA TYR A 421 28.59 -7.93 18.74
C TYR A 421 29.57 -7.58 17.62
N LEU A 422 29.83 -6.29 17.36
CA LEU A 422 30.74 -5.86 16.29
C LEU A 422 32.16 -6.40 16.48
N PHE A 423 32.71 -6.36 17.71
CA PHE A 423 34.01 -6.95 18.01
C PHE A 423 34.02 -8.47 17.95
N SER A 424 32.88 -9.14 18.19
CA SER A 424 32.80 -10.60 18.09
C SER A 424 32.87 -11.12 16.65
N ILE A 425 32.53 -10.28 15.67
CA ILE A 425 32.53 -10.63 14.24
C ILE A 425 33.71 -10.02 13.47
N ALA A 426 34.50 -9.16 14.11
CA ALA A 426 35.64 -8.52 13.48
C ALA A 426 36.71 -9.57 13.11
N GLU A 427 37.27 -9.44 11.91
CA GLU A 427 38.52 -10.10 11.57
C GLU A 427 39.59 -9.62 12.56
N LYS A 428 40.27 -10.57 13.20
CA LYS A 428 41.44 -10.25 14.02
C LYS A 428 42.55 -9.97 13.03
N ASP A 429 43.16 -8.78 13.09
CA ASP A 429 44.41 -8.54 12.37
C ASP A 429 45.38 -9.67 12.75
N GLU A 430 45.77 -10.49 11.77
CA GLU A 430 46.95 -11.33 11.95
C GLU A 430 48.12 -10.35 12.09
N ASP A 431 48.73 -10.36 13.28
CA ASP A 431 49.91 -9.56 13.63
C ASP A 431 50.91 -9.57 12.46
N TRP A 432 51.15 -8.39 11.86
CA TRP A 432 52.19 -8.16 10.85
C TRP A 432 53.52 -7.76 11.47
#